data_AF-A0AAW0VSM9-F1
#
_entry.id   AF-A0AAW0VSM9-F1
#
_cell.length_a   1.000
_cell.length_b   1.000
_cell.length_c   1.000
_cell.angle_alpha   90.00
_cell.angle_beta   90.00
_cell.angle_gamma   90.00
#
_symmetry.space_group_name_H-M   'P 1'
#
loop_
_entity.id
_entity.type
_entity.pdbx_description
1 polymer ?
#
loop_
_entity_poly.entity_id
_entity_poly.type
_entity_poly.pdbx_seq_one_letter_code
_entity_poly.pdbx_strand_id
1 'polypeptide(L)'
;MCQACQYAAESLAAANGSLLPIDVARPLIPMLINGTREKNQVVRSSAEMALIALLQLKEGDQGIQVMLSALEGGGRESLNDVINKCLRRATYIPVTPAEIDPTLLT
;
A
#
# COMPACT_ATOMS: atom_id res chain seq x y z
N MET A 1 9.75 1.23 -10.00
CA MET A 1 8.67 1.08 -9.00
C MET A 1 8.28 -0.40 -8.93
N CYS A 2 7.88 -0.96 -7.79
CA CYS A 2 7.47 -2.36 -7.73
C CYS A 2 6.16 -2.55 -8.54
N GLN A 3 6.03 -3.61 -9.37
CA GLN A 3 4.84 -3.79 -10.23
C GLN A 3 3.52 -3.78 -9.43
N ALA A 4 3.53 -4.30 -8.20
CA ALA A 4 2.38 -4.25 -7.30
C ALA A 4 2.02 -2.83 -6.85
N CYS A 5 3.03 -1.99 -6.60
CA CYS A 5 2.88 -0.59 -6.19
C CYS A 5 2.25 0.23 -7.34
N GLN A 6 2.74 0.00 -8.56
CA GLN A 6 2.26 0.61 -9.80
C GLN A 6 0.78 0.25 -10.03
N TYR A 7 0.47 -1.05 -9.99
CA TYR A 7 -0.90 -1.54 -10.23
C TYR A 7 -1.89 -1.05 -9.17
N ALA A 8 -1.49 -1.02 -7.89
CA ALA A 8 -2.32 -0.48 -6.83
C ALA A 8 -2.62 1.01 -7.04
N ALA A 9 -1.60 1.81 -7.41
CA ALA A 9 -1.77 3.24 -7.67
C ALA A 9 -2.72 3.51 -8.85
N GLU A 10 -2.54 2.79 -9.97
CA GLU A 10 -3.39 2.92 -11.15
C GLU A 10 -4.84 2.49 -10.87
N SER A 11 -5.02 1.38 -10.15
CA SER A 11 -6.35 0.87 -9.82
C SER A 11 -7.08 1.78 -8.84
N LEU A 12 -6.38 2.37 -7.87
CA LEU A 12 -6.96 3.32 -6.90
C LEU A 12 -7.29 4.68 -7.55
N ALA A 13 -6.46 5.14 -8.48
CA ALA A 13 -6.75 6.31 -9.28
C ALA A 13 -8.02 6.10 -10.13
N ALA A 14 -8.17 4.93 -10.75
CA ALA A 14 -9.38 4.56 -11.48
C ALA A 14 -10.61 4.40 -10.57
N ALA A 15 -10.40 3.98 -9.32
CA ALA A 15 -11.45 3.78 -8.33
C ALA A 15 -11.95 5.06 -7.65
N ASN A 16 -11.44 6.26 -8.02
CA ASN A 16 -11.82 7.56 -7.46
C ASN A 16 -11.82 7.62 -5.92
N GLY A 17 -10.88 6.93 -5.27
CA GLY A 17 -10.84 6.88 -3.80
C GLY A 17 -11.92 5.98 -3.20
N SER A 18 -12.27 4.89 -3.88
CA SER A 18 -12.99 3.76 -3.27
C SER A 18 -12.04 2.58 -3.04
N LEU A 19 -12.37 1.72 -2.07
CA LEU A 19 -11.61 0.50 -1.81
C LEU A 19 -11.56 -0.37 -3.07
N LEU A 20 -10.37 -0.92 -3.35
CA LEU A 20 -10.24 -1.92 -4.40
C LEU A 20 -11.09 -3.17 -4.09
N PRO A 21 -11.60 -3.86 -5.11
CA PRO A 21 -12.26 -5.14 -4.94
C PRO A 21 -11.36 -6.11 -4.15
N ILE A 22 -11.96 -6.84 -3.21
CA ILE A 22 -11.22 -7.72 -2.28
C ILE A 22 -10.38 -8.76 -3.00
N ASP A 23 -10.84 -9.27 -4.14
CA ASP A 23 -10.14 -10.27 -4.95
C ASP A 23 -8.87 -9.72 -5.60
N VAL A 24 -8.81 -8.40 -5.78
CA VAL A 24 -7.65 -7.68 -6.29
C VAL A 24 -6.74 -7.24 -5.14
N ALA A 25 -7.32 -6.72 -4.07
CA ALA A 25 -6.56 -6.21 -2.92
C ALA A 25 -5.84 -7.34 -2.15
N ARG A 26 -6.52 -8.47 -1.91
CA ARG A 26 -6.01 -9.59 -1.12
C ARG A 26 -4.64 -10.13 -1.58
N PRO A 27 -4.39 -10.42 -2.87
CA PRO A 27 -3.07 -10.88 -3.33
C PRO A 27 -2.00 -9.77 -3.31
N LEU A 28 -2.38 -8.49 -3.37
CA LEU A 28 -1.45 -7.37 -3.32
C LEU A 28 -0.90 -7.15 -1.91
N ILE A 29 -1.69 -7.39 -0.86
CA ILE A 29 -1.28 -7.21 0.54
C ILE A 29 0.07 -7.90 0.86
N PRO A 30 0.25 -9.22 0.67
CA PRO A 30 1.52 -9.88 1.01
C PRO A 30 2.70 -9.37 0.18
N MET A 31 2.48 -9.01 -1.09
CA MET A 31 3.52 -8.41 -1.92
C MET A 31 3.95 -7.03 -1.39
N LEU A 32 2.99 -6.20 -0.99
CA LEU A 32 3.28 -4.88 -0.44
C LEU A 32 3.91 -4.97 0.96
N ILE A 33 3.48 -5.91 1.81
CA ILE A 33 4.11 -6.21 3.11
C ILE A 33 5.58 -6.60 2.92
N ASN A 34 5.88 -7.41 1.91
CA ASN A 34 7.28 -7.73 1.57
C ASN A 34 8.01 -6.47 1.10
N GLY A 35 7.37 -5.63 0.29
CA GLY A 35 7.90 -4.33 -0.13
C GLY A 35 8.25 -3.41 1.04
N THR A 36 7.49 -3.42 2.15
CA THR A 36 7.83 -2.61 3.34
C THR A 36 9.08 -3.10 4.08
N ARG A 37 9.64 -4.26 3.71
CA ARG A 37 10.85 -4.86 4.31
C ARG A 37 12.08 -4.72 3.42
N GLU A 38 11.96 -4.09 2.26
CA GLU A 38 13.06 -3.89 1.33
C GLU A 38 14.11 -2.92 1.88
N LYS A 39 15.39 -3.20 1.55
CA LYS A 39 16.52 -2.31 1.94
C LYS A 39 16.50 -1.00 1.16
N ASN A 40 15.97 -1.01 -0.05
CA ASN A 40 15.85 0.18 -0.87
C ASN A 40 14.73 1.08 -0.31
N GLN A 41 15.12 2.26 0.19
CA GLN A 41 14.20 3.21 0.80
C GLN A 41 13.06 3.63 -0.14
N VAL A 42 13.34 3.80 -1.45
CA VAL A 42 12.32 4.17 -2.44
C VAL A 42 11.28 3.07 -2.59
N VAL A 43 11.71 1.81 -2.65
CA VAL A 43 10.80 0.66 -2.75
C VAL A 43 9.97 0.52 -1.47
N ARG A 44 10.61 0.64 -0.30
CA ARG A 44 9.94 0.58 0.99
C ARG A 44 8.88 1.66 1.14
N SER A 45 9.24 2.92 0.91
CA SER A 45 8.30 4.03 1.00
C SER A 45 7.19 3.93 -0.05
N SER A 46 7.49 3.48 -1.27
CA SER A 46 6.46 3.23 -2.29
C SER A 46 5.46 2.16 -1.85
N ALA A 47 5.92 1.07 -1.24
CA ALA A 47 5.05 0.03 -0.70
C ALA A 47 4.22 0.50 0.49
N GLU A 48 4.79 1.30 1.39
CA GLU A 48 4.07 1.93 2.51
C GLU A 48 2.95 2.85 1.99
N MET A 49 3.25 3.69 0.99
CA MET A 49 2.26 4.60 0.40
C MET A 49 1.15 3.84 -0.34
N ALA A 50 1.50 2.77 -1.07
CA ALA A 50 0.51 1.91 -1.72
C ALA A 50 -0.41 1.23 -0.69
N LEU A 51 0.12 0.75 0.44
CA LEU A 51 -0.70 0.19 1.52
C LEU A 51 -1.59 1.25 2.19
N ILE A 52 -1.07 2.46 2.42
CA ILE A 52 -1.87 3.58 2.96
C ILE A 52 -3.05 3.90 2.06
N ALA A 53 -2.82 3.96 0.74
CA ALA A 53 -3.86 4.26 -0.23
C ALA A 53 -4.85 3.09 -0.37
N LEU A 54 -4.37 1.85 -0.45
CA LEU A 54 -5.21 0.65 -0.59
C LEU A 54 -6.11 0.41 0.63
N LEU A 55 -5.60 0.70 1.83
CA LEU A 55 -6.35 0.57 3.08
C LEU A 55 -7.14 1.84 3.45
N GLN A 56 -7.02 2.91 2.65
CA GLN A 56 -7.62 4.21 2.91
C GLN A 56 -7.34 4.75 4.33
N LEU A 57 -6.10 4.59 4.82
CA LEU A 57 -5.73 4.95 6.19
C LEU A 57 -5.96 6.43 6.54
N LYS A 58 -6.09 7.30 5.55
CA LYS A 58 -6.41 8.73 5.74
C LYS A 58 -7.90 8.99 5.94
N GLU A 59 -8.75 8.08 5.51
CA GLU A 59 -10.22 8.18 5.56
C GLU A 59 -10.80 7.40 6.76
N GLY A 60 -9.98 6.59 7.43
CA GLY A 60 -10.30 5.90 8.67
C GLY A 60 -9.80 4.45 8.68
N ASP A 61 -10.33 3.67 9.63
CA ASP A 61 -9.92 2.27 9.82
C ASP A 61 -10.83 1.27 9.06
N GLN A 62 -11.79 1.73 8.25
CA GLN A 62 -12.73 0.85 7.54
C GLN A 62 -12.00 -0.09 6.57
N GLY A 63 -11.11 0.44 5.73
CA GLY A 63 -10.33 -0.38 4.79
C GLY A 63 -9.44 -1.40 5.49
N ILE A 64 -8.90 -1.04 6.67
CA ILE A 64 -8.17 -1.99 7.54
C ILE A 64 -9.08 -3.13 7.97
N GLN A 65 -10.27 -2.83 8.52
CA GLN A 65 -11.18 -3.86 9.03
C GLN A 65 -11.64 -4.81 7.94
N VAL A 66 -11.92 -4.30 6.74
CA VAL A 66 -12.28 -5.11 5.58
C VAL A 66 -11.13 -6.06 5.22
N MET A 67 -9.89 -5.56 5.12
CA MET A 67 -8.74 -6.40 4.76
C MET A 67 -8.32 -7.37 5.87
N LEU A 68 -8.38 -7.00 7.14
CA LEU A 68 -8.11 -7.92 8.25
C LEU A 68 -9.16 -9.03 8.36
N SER A 69 -10.40 -8.77 7.94
CA SER A 69 -11.46 -9.79 7.87
C SER A 69 -11.31 -10.68 6.64
N ALA A 70 -10.67 -10.18 5.57
CA ALA A 70 -10.40 -10.90 4.34
C ALA A 70 -9.19 -11.85 4.41
N LEU A 71 -8.27 -11.60 5.35
CA LEU A 71 -7.01 -12.32 5.50
C LEU A 71 -7.08 -13.32 6.65
N GLU A 72 -6.49 -14.49 6.44
CA GLU A 72 -6.45 -15.56 7.44
C GLU A 72 -5.06 -15.70 8.07
N GLY A 73 -5.02 -16.11 9.34
CA GLY A 73 -3.80 -16.48 10.06
C GLY A 73 -2.65 -15.47 9.94
N GLY A 74 -1.48 -15.95 9.52
CA GLY A 74 -0.24 -15.17 9.51
C GLY A 74 -0.24 -13.93 8.59
N GLY A 75 -1.10 -13.87 7.58
CA GLY A 75 -1.25 -12.68 6.73
C GLY A 75 -1.89 -11.52 7.49
N ARG A 76 -2.87 -11.81 8.35
CA ARG A 76 -3.55 -10.83 9.20
C ARG A 76 -2.61 -10.27 10.28
N GLU A 77 -1.83 -11.13 10.94
CA GLU A 77 -0.83 -10.69 11.92
C GLU A 77 0.27 -9.85 11.28
N SER A 78 0.78 -10.26 10.12
CA SER A 78 1.79 -9.50 9.38
C SER A 78 1.29 -8.13 8.97
N LEU A 79 0.05 -8.03 8.49
CA LEU A 79 -0.56 -6.75 8.12
C LEU A 79 -0.72 -5.84 9.35
N ASN A 80 -1.21 -6.39 10.47
CA ASN A 80 -1.32 -5.64 11.73
C ASN A 80 0.02 -5.09 12.21
N ASP A 81 1.10 -5.87 12.11
CA ASP A 81 2.43 -5.44 12.51
C ASP A 81 2.90 -4.24 11.66
N VAL A 82 2.73 -4.33 10.34
CA VAL A 82 3.09 -3.27 9.39
C VAL A 82 2.27 -2.01 9.58
N ILE A 83 0.96 -2.13 9.83
CA ILE A 83 0.07 -0.98 10.11
C ILE A 83 0.58 -0.20 11.32
N ASN A 84 0.85 -0.91 12.42
CA ASN A 84 1.21 -0.29 13.69
C ASN A 84 2.64 0.26 13.71
N LYS A 85 3.60 -0.40 13.05
CA LYS A 85 5.01 -0.01 13.08
C LYS A 85 5.43 0.94 11.95
N CYS A 86 4.82 0.82 10.77
CA CYS A 86 5.23 1.55 9.57
C CYS A 86 4.16 2.54 9.12
N LEU A 87 2.95 2.05 8.81
CA LEU A 87 1.97 2.84 8.06
C LEU A 87 1.41 4.02 8.86
N ARG A 88 1.10 3.82 10.15
CA ARG A 88 0.64 4.93 11.02
C ARG A 88 1.64 6.07 11.16
N ARG A 89 2.94 5.79 10.96
CA ARG A 89 3.97 6.84 10.94
C ARG A 89 4.07 7.47 9.55
N ALA A 90 3.99 6.65 8.51
CA ALA A 90 4.08 7.10 7.12
C ALA A 90 2.87 7.93 6.65
N THR A 91 1.69 7.80 7.27
CA THR A 91 0.53 8.68 6.99
C THR A 91 0.79 10.16 7.29
N TYR A 92 1.70 10.47 8.21
CA TYR A 92 2.12 11.85 8.52
C TYR A 92 3.15 12.40 7.52
N ILE A 93 3.74 11.53 6.69
CA ILE A 93 4.68 11.95 5.66
C ILE A 93 3.85 12.37 4.44
N PRO A 94 3.97 13.63 3.97
CA PRO A 94 3.25 14.07 2.78
C PRO A 94 3.63 13.19 1.58
N VAL A 95 2.63 12.83 0.77
CA VAL A 95 2.86 12.10 -0.48
C VAL A 95 3.59 13.07 -1.41
N THR A 96 4.90 12.96 -1.51
CA THR A 96 5.61 13.64 -2.59
C THR A 96 5.27 12.90 -3.87
N PRO A 97 4.86 13.61 -4.95
CA PRO A 97 4.74 12.96 -6.25
C PRO A 97 6.05 12.24 -6.54
N ALA A 98 5.96 10.99 -7.00
CA ALA A 98 7.13 10.26 -7.44
C ALA A 98 7.87 11.17 -8.44
N GLU A 99 9.13 11.52 -8.15
CA GLU A 99 9.97 12.14 -9.16
C GLU A 99 10.07 11.12 -10.29
N ILE A 100 9.31 11.34 -11.36
CA ILE A 100 9.42 10.58 -12.58
C ILE A 100 10.84 10.86 -13.07
N ASP A 101 11.67 9.84 -13.09
CA ASP A 101 13.01 9.95 -13.64
C ASP A 101 12.89 10.42 -15.10
N PRO A 102 13.39 11.62 -15.44
CA PRO A 102 13.25 12.18 -16.79
C PRO A 102 13.98 11.34 -17.86
N THR A 103 14.82 10.39 -17.47
CA THR A 103 15.46 9.45 -18.41
C THR A 103 14.49 8.40 -18.99
N LEU A 104 13.28 8.24 -18.42
CA LEU A 104 12.24 7.36 -18.96
C LEU A 104 11.43 7.99 -20.13
N LEU A 105 11.76 9.22 -20.53
CA LEU A 105 11.11 9.96 -21.63
C LEU A 105 12.00 10.16 -22.88
N THR A 106 13.12 9.45 -22.98
CA THR A 106 13.99 9.46 -24.19
C THR A 106 13.80 8.19 -25.00
#